data_AF-A0A3R8NEU8-F1
#
_entry.id   AF-A0A3R8NEU8-F1
#
_cell.length_a   1.000
_cell.length_b   1.000
_cell.length_c   1.000
_cell.angle_alpha   90.00
_cell.angle_beta   90.00
_cell.angle_gamma   90.00
#
_symmetry.space_group_name_H-M   'P 1'
#
loop_
_entity.id
_entity.type
_entity.pdbx_description
1 polymer ?
#
loop_
_entity_poly.entity_id
_entity_poly.type
_entity_poly.pdbx_seq_one_letter_code
_entity_poly.pdbx_strand_id
1 'polypeptide(L)'
;MPAQRSKQSATTRVPTLPRVYLRSVELLTRIRANHGDPTSRTLHFTFACRTGGSRRSATEFVNVEDVPAFEGESAWFEMEKVQRGNGRRWPWWRAVRQIEPPAASSKPTLL
;
A
#
# COMPACT_ATOMS: atom_id res chain seq x y z
N MET A 1 12.05 -49.33 30.67
CA MET A 1 12.01 -47.85 30.70
C MET A 1 12.44 -47.32 29.34
N PRO A 2 11.58 -46.74 28.49
CA PRO A 2 12.07 -45.98 27.35
C PRO A 2 12.24 -44.50 27.73
N ALA A 3 13.42 -43.95 27.48
CA ALA A 3 13.74 -42.54 27.67
C ALA A 3 13.10 -41.69 26.57
N GLN A 4 12.31 -40.70 26.97
CA GLN A 4 11.64 -39.75 26.09
C GLN A 4 12.66 -38.76 25.51
N ARG A 5 13.04 -38.96 24.25
CA ARG A 5 13.98 -38.07 23.55
C ARG A 5 13.21 -36.90 22.94
N SER A 6 13.03 -35.84 23.73
CA SER A 6 12.51 -34.54 23.28
C SER A 6 13.44 -33.95 22.22
N LYS A 7 13.02 -33.95 20.94
CA LYS A 7 13.66 -33.13 19.90
C LYS A 7 12.88 -31.83 19.76
N GLN A 8 13.18 -30.86 20.62
CA GLN A 8 12.79 -29.48 20.39
C GLN A 8 13.73 -28.92 19.32
N SER A 9 13.31 -28.99 18.05
CA SER A 9 13.94 -28.17 17.02
C SER A 9 13.55 -26.72 17.27
N ALA A 10 14.53 -25.91 17.69
CA ALA A 10 14.38 -24.47 17.69
C ALA A 10 14.27 -24.01 16.23
N THR A 11 13.06 -23.77 15.75
CA THR A 11 12.85 -23.16 14.44
C THR A 11 13.36 -21.73 14.49
N THR A 12 14.56 -21.49 13.97
CA THR A 12 15.06 -20.15 13.66
C THR A 12 14.04 -19.49 12.73
N ARG A 13 13.17 -18.64 13.28
CA ARG A 13 12.23 -17.86 12.48
C ARG A 13 13.04 -16.85 11.69
N VAL A 14 13.39 -17.21 10.46
CA VAL A 14 13.78 -16.24 9.43
C VAL A 14 12.70 -15.13 9.45
N PRO A 15 13.07 -13.84 9.50
CA PRO A 15 12.08 -12.78 9.38
C PRO A 15 11.43 -12.91 8.00
N THR A 16 10.28 -13.58 7.94
CA THR A 16 9.52 -13.69 6.70
C THR A 16 9.11 -12.27 6.31
N LEU A 17 9.48 -11.85 5.09
CA LEU A 17 9.04 -10.58 4.55
C LEU A 17 7.52 -10.47 4.71
N PRO A 18 6.99 -9.28 5.05
CA PRO A 18 5.55 -9.10 5.22
C PRO A 18 4.81 -9.59 3.98
N ARG A 19 3.83 -10.48 4.17
CA ARG A 19 3.04 -11.02 3.05
C ARG A 19 2.28 -9.90 2.36
N VAL A 20 2.26 -9.91 1.03
CA VAL A 20 1.41 -9.01 0.24
C VAL A 20 0.09 -9.70 -0.06
N TYR A 21 -1.03 -9.05 0.28
CA TYR A 21 -2.39 -9.56 0.02
C TYR A 21 -2.93 -9.14 -1.33
N LEU A 22 -2.61 -7.92 -1.76
CA LEU A 22 -3.18 -7.31 -2.96
C LEU A 22 -2.15 -6.39 -3.60
N ARG A 23 -2.11 -6.38 -4.93
CA ARG A 23 -1.44 -5.37 -5.75
C ARG A 23 -2.47 -4.62 -6.57
N SER A 24 -2.36 -3.30 -6.65
CA SER A 24 -3.20 -2.49 -7.54
C SER A 24 -2.46 -1.27 -8.07
N VAL A 25 -2.95 -0.74 -9.19
CA VAL A 25 -2.50 0.55 -9.73
C VAL A 25 -3.50 1.61 -9.27
N GLU A 26 -3.03 2.61 -8.54
CA GLU A 26 -3.89 3.63 -7.96
C GLU A 26 -3.33 5.03 -8.19
N LEU A 27 -4.21 5.98 -8.41
CA LEU A 27 -3.90 7.40 -8.34
C LEU A 27 -3.93 7.82 -6.86
N LEU A 28 -2.80 8.29 -6.35
CA LEU A 28 -2.71 8.90 -5.03
C LEU A 28 -2.76 10.41 -5.13
N THR A 29 -3.47 11.05 -4.21
CA THR A 29 -3.58 12.51 -4.09
C THR A 29 -3.09 12.97 -2.73
N ARG A 30 -2.28 14.03 -2.69
CA ARG A 30 -1.77 14.67 -1.47
C ARG A 30 -2.89 15.32 -0.68
N ILE A 31 -2.94 15.01 0.61
CA ILE A 31 -3.70 15.79 1.58
C ILE A 31 -2.72 16.59 2.42
N ARG A 32 -2.90 17.90 2.40
CA ARG A 32 -2.02 18.87 3.05
C ARG A 32 -2.64 19.39 4.34
N ALA A 33 -1.80 19.87 5.24
CA ALA A 33 -2.24 20.43 6.52
C ALA A 33 -3.09 21.69 6.33
N ASN A 34 -2.68 22.56 5.40
CA ASN A 34 -3.45 23.73 5.01
C ASN A 34 -4.00 23.49 3.60
N HIS A 35 -5.32 23.46 3.49
CA HIS A 35 -5.97 23.23 2.22
C HIS A 35 -5.67 24.37 1.23
N GLY A 36 -5.15 24.03 0.05
CA GLY A 36 -4.81 25.00 -1.00
C GLY A 36 -3.44 25.66 -0.88
N ASP A 37 -2.65 25.37 0.16
CA ASP A 37 -1.29 25.87 0.30
C ASP A 37 -0.26 24.83 -0.17
N PRO A 38 0.37 25.03 -1.35
CA PRO A 38 1.33 24.08 -1.92
C PRO A 38 2.68 24.03 -1.19
N THR A 39 2.89 24.86 -0.17
CA THR A 39 4.08 24.83 0.69
C THR A 39 3.83 24.09 2.01
N SER A 40 2.57 23.84 2.36
CA SER A 40 2.21 23.18 3.61
C SER A 40 2.54 21.69 3.61
N ARG A 41 2.85 21.16 4.80
CA ARG A 41 3.23 19.75 4.98
C ARG A 41 2.14 18.79 4.50
N THR A 42 2.54 17.70 3.86
CA THR A 42 1.66 16.56 3.56
C THR A 42 1.32 15.81 4.84
N LEU A 43 0.04 15.55 5.09
CA LEU A 43 -0.44 14.76 6.22
C LEU A 43 -0.51 13.28 5.86
N HIS A 44 -1.13 12.96 4.72
CA HIS A 44 -1.30 11.61 4.18
C HIS A 44 -1.70 11.70 2.71
N PHE A 45 -1.81 10.54 2.06
CA PHE A 45 -2.34 10.42 0.70
C PHE A 45 -3.68 9.68 0.70
N THR A 46 -4.55 10.07 -0.21
CA THR A 46 -5.83 9.40 -0.44
C THR A 46 -5.85 8.76 -1.82
N PHE A 47 -6.61 7.68 -1.96
CA PHE A 47 -6.90 7.07 -3.25
C PHE A 47 -7.89 7.95 -4.01
N ALA A 48 -7.74 8.09 -5.32
CA ALA A 48 -8.77 8.70 -6.14
C ALA A 48 -10.09 7.95 -5.94
N CYS A 49 -11.13 8.66 -5.51
CA CYS A 49 -12.44 8.08 -5.25
C CYS A 49 -12.99 7.50 -6.56
N ARG A 50 -12.97 6.16 -6.71
CA ARG A 50 -13.57 5.51 -7.89
C ARG A 50 -15.07 5.80 -7.87
N THR A 51 -15.55 6.56 -8.85
CA THR A 51 -16.95 7.03 -8.98
C THR A 51 -17.99 5.90 -9.16
N GLY A 52 -17.65 4.62 -8.98
CA GLY A 52 -18.60 3.54 -9.32
C GLY A 52 -18.32 2.13 -8.81
N GLY A 53 -17.67 1.92 -7.65
CA GLY A 53 -17.58 0.52 -7.19
C GLY A 53 -17.14 0.22 -5.77
N SER A 54 -16.45 1.12 -5.08
CA SER A 54 -16.17 0.95 -3.66
C SER A 54 -15.66 2.28 -3.13
N ARG A 55 -16.47 2.97 -2.32
CA ARG A 55 -15.92 4.03 -1.47
C ARG A 55 -15.01 3.31 -0.49
N ARG A 56 -13.70 3.38 -0.72
CA ARG A 56 -12.76 2.95 0.32
C ARG A 56 -13.07 3.76 1.58
N SER A 57 -13.11 3.09 2.72
CA SER A 57 -13.42 3.75 4.00
C SER A 57 -12.50 4.96 4.19
N ALA A 58 -12.98 6.03 4.84
CA ALA A 58 -12.16 7.19 5.21
C ALA A 58 -10.93 6.81 6.05
N THR A 59 -10.91 5.61 6.63
CA THR A 59 -9.77 5.02 7.36
C THR A 59 -8.67 4.48 6.44
N GLU A 60 -8.94 4.24 5.14
CA GLU A 60 -7.95 3.76 4.18
C GLU A 60 -7.23 4.94 3.50
N PHE A 61 -6.29 5.55 4.22
CA PHE A 61 -5.30 6.47 3.68
C PHE A 61 -3.90 5.83 3.69
N VAL A 62 -2.96 6.45 2.98
CA VAL A 62 -1.55 6.02 2.92
C VAL A 62 -0.69 7.04 3.66
N ASN A 63 0.13 6.58 4.59
CA ASN A 63 1.05 7.47 5.32
C ASN A 63 2.15 7.98 4.40
N VAL A 64 2.72 9.13 4.75
CA VAL A 64 3.76 9.76 3.94
C VAL A 64 5.00 8.88 3.79
N GLU A 65 5.37 8.16 4.86
CA GLU A 65 6.49 7.22 4.87
C GLU A 65 6.31 5.99 3.98
N ASP A 66 5.08 5.68 3.58
CA ASP A 66 4.78 4.53 2.73
C ASP A 66 4.71 4.91 1.24
N VAL A 67 5.04 6.16 0.88
CA VAL A 67 4.99 6.65 -0.51
C VAL A 67 6.33 7.25 -0.91
N PRO A 68 6.94 6.79 -2.03
CA PRO A 68 8.13 7.43 -2.60
C PRO A 68 7.87 8.90 -2.90
N ALA A 69 8.92 9.73 -2.80
CA ALA A 69 8.83 11.13 -3.20
C ALA A 69 8.44 11.26 -4.68
N PHE A 70 7.59 12.23 -4.99
CA PHE A 70 7.16 12.57 -6.35
C PHE A 70 6.86 14.07 -6.46
N GLU A 71 6.71 14.58 -7.67
CA GLU A 71 6.35 15.99 -7.90
C GLU A 71 4.86 16.16 -8.17
N GLY A 72 4.32 17.33 -7.78
CA GLY A 72 2.91 17.66 -7.95
C GLY A 72 1.98 17.13 -6.85
N GLU A 73 0.68 17.28 -7.06
CA GLU A 73 -0.36 16.94 -6.08
C GLU A 73 -0.84 15.49 -6.18
N SER A 74 -0.80 14.90 -7.37
CA SER A 74 -1.25 13.53 -7.61
C SER A 74 -0.32 12.78 -8.54
N ALA A 75 -0.15 11.49 -8.32
CA ALA A 75 0.62 10.60 -9.21
C ALA A 75 0.11 9.15 -9.12
N TRP A 76 0.34 8.39 -10.20
CA TRP A 76 -0.02 6.98 -10.26
C TRP A 76 1.07 6.12 -9.63
N PHE A 77 0.65 5.12 -8.86
CA PHE A 77 1.54 4.21 -8.16
C PHE A 77 1.11 2.77 -8.34
N GLU A 78 2.11 1.89 -8.40
CA GLU A 78 1.92 0.49 -8.08
C GLU A 78 1.87 0.35 -6.55
N MET A 79 0.75 -0.14 -6.03
CA MET A 79 0.44 -0.21 -4.61
C MET A 79 0.38 -1.66 -4.14
N GLU A 80 0.83 -1.91 -2.91
CA GLU A 80 0.71 -3.19 -2.22
C GLU A 80 -0.07 -3.07 -0.90
N LYS A 81 -1.06 -3.94 -0.69
CA LYS A 81 -1.68 -4.14 0.62
C LYS A 81 -0.87 -5.18 1.38
N VAL A 82 -0.09 -4.72 2.35
CA VAL A 82 0.87 -5.52 3.11
C VAL A 82 0.21 -6.04 4.40
N GLN A 83 0.51 -7.28 4.75
CA GLN A 83 0.11 -7.89 6.02
C GLN A 83 0.73 -7.15 7.20
N ARG A 84 0.00 -7.09 8.34
CA ARG A 84 0.49 -6.58 9.62
C ARG A 84 1.93 -7.03 9.90
N GLY A 85 2.76 -6.11 10.40
CA GLY A 85 4.22 -6.23 10.46
C GLY A 85 4.85 -4.85 10.67
N ASN A 86 6.16 -4.78 10.91
CA ASN A 86 6.89 -3.52 11.10
C ASN A 86 6.23 -2.56 12.13
N GLY A 87 5.74 -3.10 13.26
CA GLY A 87 5.08 -2.31 14.31
C GLY A 87 3.61 -1.94 14.01
N ARG A 88 3.06 -2.31 12.86
CA ARG A 88 1.67 -2.00 12.49
C ARG A 88 0.71 -3.12 12.90
N ARG A 89 -0.40 -2.74 13.53
CA ARG A 89 -1.42 -3.66 14.06
C ARG A 89 -2.35 -4.23 12.99
N TRP A 90 -2.46 -3.55 11.84
CA TRP A 90 -3.39 -3.87 10.76
C TRP A 90 -2.67 -3.94 9.41
N PRO A 91 -3.23 -4.62 8.39
CA PRO A 91 -2.74 -4.52 7.03
C PRO A 91 -2.78 -3.06 6.57
N TRP A 92 -1.75 -2.62 5.85
CA TRP A 92 -1.66 -1.25 5.36
C TRP A 92 -1.28 -1.23 3.89
N TRP A 93 -1.47 -0.08 3.25
CA TRP A 93 -1.06 0.15 1.88
C TRP A 93 0.30 0.82 1.84
N ARG A 94 1.15 0.38 0.91
CA ARG A 94 2.38 1.09 0.54
C ARG A 94 2.47 1.24 -0.96
N ALA A 95 3.06 2.34 -1.41
CA ALA A 95 3.45 2.50 -2.80
C ALA A 95 4.82 1.86 -3.02
N VAL A 96 4.90 1.02 -4.03
CA VAL A 96 6.15 0.34 -4.45
C VAL A 96 6.96 1.27 -5.34
N ARG A 97 6.31 1.89 -6.32
CA ARG A 97 6.93 2.83 -7.26
C ARG A 97 5.90 3.71 -7.95
N GLN A 98 6.32 4.90 -8.37
CA GLN A 98 5.56 5.74 -9.28
C GLN A 98 5.55 5.09 -10.68
N ILE A 99 4.43 5.18 -11.36
CA ILE A 99 4.23 4.68 -12.72
C ILE A 99 3.51 5.74 -13.57
N GLU A 100 3.51 5.52 -14.89
CA GLU A 100 2.68 6.30 -15.80
C GLU A 100 1.19 6.01 -15.58
N PRO A 101 0.30 6.95 -15.95
CA PRO A 101 -1.13 6.70 -15.96
C PRO A 101 -1.45 5.43 -16.75
N PRO A 102 -2.30 4.53 -16.22
CA PRO A 102 -2.73 3.38 -17.00
C PRO A 102 -3.43 3.91 -18.24
N ALA A 103 -2.91 3.57 -19.42
CA ALA A 103 -3.58 3.84 -20.68
C ALA A 103 -5.01 3.31 -20.54
N ALA A 104 -6.01 4.17 -20.78
CA ALA A 104 -7.41 3.79 -20.70
C ALA A 104 -7.59 2.50 -21.50
N SER A 105 -7.84 1.38 -20.82
CA SER A 105 -7.67 0.04 -21.40
C SER A 105 -8.29 -0.04 -22.79
N SER A 106 -7.43 -0.19 -23.79
CA SER A 106 -7.75 -0.96 -24.99
C SER A 106 -8.28 -2.30 -24.49
N LYS A 107 -9.58 -2.52 -24.64
CA LYS A 107 -10.19 -3.83 -24.44
C LYS A 107 -9.41 -4.82 -25.33
N PRO A 108 -9.06 -6.02 -24.85
CA PRO A 108 -8.69 -7.08 -25.76
C PRO A 108 -9.93 -7.40 -26.60
N THR A 109 -9.92 -7.00 -27.87
CA THR A 109 -10.84 -7.51 -28.89
C THR A 109 -10.53 -8.99 -29.01
N LEU A 110 -11.40 -9.83 -28.43
CA LEU A 110 -11.43 -11.24 -28.75
C LEU A 110 -11.91 -11.38 -30.20
N LEU A 111 -11.09 -12.06 -31.00
CA LEU A 111 -11.41 -12.53 -32.35
C LEU A 111 -12.60 -13.51 -32.32
#